data_AF-A0A422MWD4-F1
#
_entry.id   AF-A0A422MWD4-F1
#
_cell.length_a   1.000
_cell.length_b   1.000
_cell.length_c   1.000
_cell.angle_alpha   90.00
_cell.angle_beta   90.00
_cell.angle_gamma   90.00
#
_symmetry.space_group_name_H-M   'P 1'
#
loop_
_entity.id
_entity.type
_entity.pdbx_description
1 polymer ?
#
loop_
_entity_poly.entity_id
_entity_poly.type
_entity_poly.pdbx_seq_one_letter_code
_entity_poly.pdbx_strand_id
1 'polypeptide(L)'
;SIWLLGCLQSSPFRASLSIRTTVGAMNFYLSGGVHPWFAVRVVAHELAHVLGFGYQQMEVKSVVRTLTTGGYAAKSGTVISTLTNKKAQEHFNCSSLEGMPLRDEYDGVSRLHSHWDRRRAKNELMGPTVATGADFYTALTMAAFEDMGFYKANFSMAEPMRCGKNAGCEFVNEKQCGPDDHTKFPAMFCQKNYSGTMSYCTSDRVALGQCSSSWNDEYLFIRSSPFGSCRNEENTALHGSRLDAGSWCLDGELLKVDVET
;
A
#
# COMPACT_ATOMS: atom_id res chain seq x y z
N SER A 1 -19.37 -3.17 1.11
CA SER A 1 -18.69 -2.21 1.98
C SER A 1 -18.04 -2.98 3.12
N ILE A 2 -16.74 -2.83 3.29
CA ILE A 2 -15.98 -3.45 4.37
C ILE A 2 -15.62 -2.32 5.34
N TRP A 3 -15.98 -2.48 6.61
CA TRP A 3 -15.71 -1.50 7.65
C TRP A 3 -15.48 -2.25 8.97
N LEU A 4 -14.58 -1.72 9.81
CA LEU A 4 -14.27 -2.27 11.12
C LEU A 4 -14.49 -1.26 12.25
N LEU A 5 -14.78 -1.80 13.43
CA LEU A 5 -14.73 -1.11 14.70
C LEU A 5 -13.92 -1.98 15.68
N GLY A 6 -12.71 -1.55 16.07
CA GLY A 6 -11.95 -2.18 17.14
C GLY A 6 -12.47 -1.71 18.50
N CYS A 7 -12.80 -2.65 19.41
CA CYS A 7 -13.15 -2.30 20.79
C CYS A 7 -11.92 -2.49 21.69
N LEU A 8 -11.39 -1.40 22.27
CA LEU A 8 -10.44 -1.50 23.38
C LEU A 8 -11.20 -1.88 24.65
N GLN A 9 -10.84 -2.99 25.29
CA GLN A 9 -11.31 -3.32 26.63
C GLN A 9 -10.22 -2.96 27.65
N SER A 10 -10.43 -1.89 28.42
CA SER A 10 -9.69 -1.67 29.67
C SER A 10 -10.45 -2.34 30.81
N SER A 11 -9.83 -3.33 31.46
CA SER A 11 -10.37 -3.96 32.67
C SER A 11 -10.25 -3.02 33.88
N PRO A 12 -11.26 -2.91 34.77
CA PRO A 12 -11.31 -1.86 35.80
C PRO A 12 -10.56 -2.15 37.10
N PHE A 13 -9.68 -3.15 37.17
CA PHE A 13 -8.88 -3.43 38.37
C PHE A 13 -7.38 -3.30 38.09
N ARG A 14 -6.72 -2.47 38.90
CA ARG A 14 -5.32 -1.99 38.85
C ARG A 14 -4.26 -2.96 38.29
N ALA A 15 -3.33 -2.35 37.52
CA ALA A 15 -1.92 -2.74 37.27
C ALA A 15 -1.59 -3.49 35.96
N SER A 16 -1.53 -2.72 34.87
CA SER A 16 -0.64 -2.81 33.70
C SER A 16 -1.41 -2.23 32.51
N LEU A 17 -0.97 -1.09 31.97
CA LEU A 17 -1.60 -0.46 30.80
C LEU A 17 -1.25 -1.28 29.54
N SER A 18 -1.71 -2.53 29.47
CA SER A 18 -1.56 -3.35 28.27
C SER A 18 -2.56 -2.83 27.22
N ILE A 19 -2.10 -1.89 26.39
CA ILE A 19 -2.84 -1.34 25.23
C ILE A 19 -2.92 -2.36 24.08
N ARG A 20 -2.39 -3.57 24.27
CA ARG A 20 -2.46 -4.65 23.30
C ARG A 20 -3.91 -5.06 23.08
N THR A 21 -4.36 -5.09 21.83
CA THR A 21 -5.71 -5.56 21.50
C THR A 21 -5.91 -7.00 21.97
N THR A 22 -7.00 -7.26 22.68
CA THR A 22 -7.38 -8.58 23.19
C THR A 22 -8.59 -9.16 22.48
N VAL A 23 -9.49 -8.31 21.98
CA VAL A 23 -10.70 -8.68 21.26
C VAL A 23 -10.84 -7.79 20.02
N GLY A 24 -11.18 -8.40 18.89
CA GLY A 24 -11.52 -7.70 17.66
C GLY A 24 -12.71 -8.36 16.99
N ALA A 25 -13.50 -7.55 16.29
CA ALA A 25 -14.62 -8.02 15.49
C ALA A 25 -14.41 -7.58 14.05
N MET A 26 -14.74 -8.45 13.12
CA MET A 26 -14.55 -8.24 11.68
C MET A 26 -15.77 -8.73 10.92
N ASN A 27 -16.26 -7.92 9.98
CA ASN A 27 -17.41 -8.25 9.15
C ASN A 27 -16.99 -8.20 7.67
N PHE A 28 -17.28 -9.28 6.93
CA PHE A 28 -16.95 -9.37 5.51
C PHE A 28 -18.18 -9.62 4.68
N TYR A 29 -18.31 -8.80 3.63
CA TYR A 29 -19.25 -9.04 2.55
C TYR A 29 -18.45 -9.28 1.28
N LEU A 30 -18.33 -10.53 0.86
CA LEU A 30 -17.71 -10.89 -0.40
C LEU A 30 -18.77 -10.77 -1.50
N SER A 31 -18.73 -9.70 -2.30
CA SER A 31 -19.42 -9.71 -3.58
C SER A 31 -18.68 -10.69 -4.50
N GLY A 32 -19.40 -11.62 -5.12
CA GLY A 32 -18.82 -12.70 -5.95
C GLY A 32 -18.04 -12.26 -7.20
N GLY A 33 -17.76 -10.96 -7.38
CA GLY A 33 -17.01 -10.40 -8.51
C GLY A 33 -15.54 -10.11 -8.23
N VAL A 34 -15.01 -10.45 -7.04
CA VAL A 34 -13.62 -10.18 -6.66
C VAL A 34 -12.84 -11.50 -6.55
N HIS A 35 -11.70 -11.59 -7.24
CA HIS A 35 -10.85 -12.80 -7.21
C HIS A 35 -10.44 -13.15 -5.76
N PRO A 36 -10.46 -14.44 -5.35
CA PRO A 36 -10.24 -14.86 -3.96
C PRO A 36 -8.95 -14.32 -3.33
N TRP A 37 -7.91 -14.16 -4.15
CA TRP A 37 -6.64 -13.59 -3.71
C TRP A 37 -6.77 -12.17 -3.13
N PHE A 38 -7.53 -11.28 -3.79
CA PHE A 38 -7.76 -9.93 -3.26
C PHE A 38 -8.56 -9.98 -1.96
N ALA A 39 -9.57 -10.85 -1.88
CA ALA A 39 -10.36 -11.00 -0.66
C ALA A 39 -9.50 -11.39 0.55
N VAL A 40 -8.55 -12.32 0.38
CA VAL A 40 -7.59 -12.69 1.44
C VAL A 40 -6.76 -11.51 1.89
N ARG A 41 -6.31 -10.66 0.95
CA ARG A 41 -5.52 -9.47 1.27
C ARG A 41 -6.31 -8.41 2.02
N VAL A 42 -7.56 -8.16 1.63
CA VAL A 42 -8.43 -7.25 2.38
C VAL A 42 -8.68 -7.79 3.80
N VAL A 43 -8.96 -9.09 3.94
CA VAL A 43 -9.11 -9.71 5.27
C VAL A 43 -7.86 -9.52 6.12
N ALA A 44 -6.67 -9.74 5.56
CA ALA A 44 -5.41 -9.54 6.26
C ALA A 44 -5.17 -8.07 6.65
N HIS A 45 -5.54 -7.13 5.79
CA HIS A 45 -5.47 -5.69 6.06
C HIS A 45 -6.36 -5.29 7.25
N GLU A 46 -7.61 -5.72 7.22
CA GLU A 46 -8.58 -5.47 8.30
C GLU A 46 -8.12 -6.12 9.61
N LEU A 47 -7.58 -7.34 9.55
CA LEU A 47 -6.98 -8.00 10.71
C LEU A 47 -5.79 -7.21 11.28
N ALA A 48 -4.95 -6.61 10.44
CA ALA A 48 -3.83 -5.82 10.91
C ALA A 48 -4.30 -4.57 11.69
N HIS A 49 -5.38 -3.90 11.27
CA HIS A 49 -6.00 -2.86 12.09
C HIS A 49 -6.44 -3.37 13.46
N VAL A 50 -7.14 -4.51 13.49
CA VAL A 50 -7.56 -5.16 14.75
C VAL A 50 -6.37 -5.45 15.64
N LEU A 51 -5.28 -5.97 15.09
CA LEU A 51 -4.08 -6.33 15.84
C LEU A 51 -3.31 -5.12 16.40
N GLY A 52 -3.72 -3.89 16.06
CA GLY A 52 -3.21 -2.65 16.63
C GLY A 52 -2.49 -1.75 15.64
N PHE A 53 -2.55 -2.04 14.33
CA PHE A 53 -2.08 -1.10 13.32
C PHE A 53 -3.02 0.10 13.23
N GLY A 54 -2.79 1.08 14.11
CA GLY A 54 -3.63 2.26 14.23
C GLY A 54 -2.85 3.46 14.72
N TYR A 55 -3.16 4.64 14.16
CA TYR A 55 -2.46 5.89 14.50
C TYR A 55 -2.54 6.19 16.01
N GLN A 56 -3.71 5.99 16.64
CA GLN A 56 -3.88 6.23 18.08
C GLN A 56 -2.99 5.31 18.92
N GLN A 57 -2.89 4.04 18.56
CA GLN A 57 -2.02 3.07 19.23
C GLN A 57 -0.55 3.47 19.05
N MET A 58 -0.17 3.89 17.84
CA MET A 58 1.17 4.38 17.56
C MET A 58 1.52 5.64 18.37
N GLU A 59 0.57 6.56 18.55
CA GLU A 59 0.72 7.78 19.36
C GLU A 59 0.91 7.44 20.84
N VAL A 60 0.04 6.61 21.42
CA VAL A 60 0.15 6.17 22.82
C VAL A 60 1.47 5.45 23.07
N LYS A 61 1.99 4.72 22.08
CA LYS A 61 3.27 4.01 22.16
C LYS A 61 4.48 4.88 21.79
N SER A 62 4.25 6.15 21.46
CA SER A 62 5.31 7.11 21.10
C SER A 62 6.20 6.62 19.94
N VAL A 63 5.64 5.84 19.01
CA VAL A 63 6.35 5.34 17.82
C VAL A 63 6.13 6.22 16.59
N VAL A 64 5.20 7.18 16.67
CA VAL A 64 4.89 8.15 15.61
C VAL A 64 5.23 9.57 16.06
N ARG A 65 5.82 10.35 15.16
CA ARG A 65 5.98 11.80 15.27
C ARG A 65 4.89 12.48 14.46
N THR A 66 4.11 13.33 15.12
CA THR A 66 3.04 14.12 14.47
C THR A 66 3.48 15.56 14.36
N LEU A 67 3.40 16.13 13.17
CA LEU A 67 3.65 17.55 12.91
C LEU A 67 2.35 18.21 12.46
N THR A 68 2.07 19.39 13.00
CA THR A 68 0.97 20.23 12.53
C THR A 68 1.48 21.19 11.46
N THR A 69 0.91 21.17 10.27
CA THR A 69 1.30 21.99 9.12
C THR A 69 0.20 23.00 8.74
N GLY A 70 0.59 24.27 8.55
CA GLY A 70 -0.25 25.31 7.96
C GLY A 70 -1.39 25.88 8.84
N GLY A 71 -2.17 26.78 8.24
CA GLY A 71 -3.24 27.55 8.92
C GLY A 71 -4.53 26.78 9.23
N TYR A 72 -4.68 25.54 8.76
CA TYR A 72 -5.87 24.69 8.96
C TYR A 72 -5.62 23.49 9.88
N ALA A 73 -4.54 23.53 10.68
CA ALA A 73 -4.16 22.44 11.57
C ALA A 73 -4.02 21.07 10.88
N ALA A 74 -3.55 21.04 9.63
CA ALA A 74 -3.27 19.78 8.93
C ALA A 74 -2.24 18.98 9.73
N LYS A 75 -2.38 17.66 9.79
CA LYS A 75 -1.44 16.79 10.50
C LYS A 75 -0.69 15.93 9.50
N SER A 76 0.62 15.83 9.68
CA SER A 76 1.48 14.88 8.99
C SER A 76 2.12 13.95 10.01
N GLY A 77 2.09 12.65 9.75
CA GLY A 77 2.50 11.60 10.67
C GLY A 77 3.64 10.80 10.09
N THR A 78 4.66 10.53 10.90
CA THR A 78 5.80 9.70 10.50
C THR A 78 6.12 8.70 11.59
N VAL A 79 6.12 7.41 11.26
CA VAL A 79 6.55 6.37 12.19
C VAL A 79 8.07 6.40 12.27
N ILE A 80 8.59 6.78 13.43
CA ILE A 80 10.02 7.05 13.68
C ILE A 80 10.68 5.97 14.54
N SER A 81 9.95 4.90 14.88
CA SER A 81 10.48 3.81 15.69
C SER A 81 11.63 3.09 14.98
N THR A 82 12.55 2.56 15.80
CA THR A 82 13.88 2.14 15.34
C THR A 82 13.83 1.06 14.26
N LEU A 83 13.01 0.01 14.43
CA LEU A 83 12.98 -1.10 13.48
C LEU A 83 12.25 -0.70 12.19
N THR A 84 11.15 0.04 12.32
CA THR A 84 10.36 0.53 11.18
C THR A 84 11.18 1.48 10.33
N ASN A 85 11.91 2.42 10.94
CA ASN A 85 12.79 3.31 10.20
C ASN A 85 13.90 2.52 9.51
N LYS A 86 14.56 1.58 10.21
CA LYS A 86 15.58 0.72 9.60
C LYS A 86 15.05 -0.07 8.40
N LYS A 87 13.86 -0.66 8.50
CA LYS A 87 13.23 -1.39 7.39
C LYS A 87 12.81 -0.48 6.24
N ALA A 88 12.40 0.76 6.52
CA ALA A 88 12.16 1.76 5.49
C ALA A 88 13.46 2.15 4.77
N GLN A 89 14.54 2.43 5.50
CA GLN A 89 15.87 2.74 4.94
C GLN A 89 16.39 1.61 4.04
N GLU A 90 16.27 0.35 4.50
CA GLU A 90 16.63 -0.86 3.74
C GLU A 90 15.75 -1.06 2.49
N HIS A 91 14.45 -0.73 2.59
CA HIS A 91 13.53 -0.86 1.47
C HIS A 91 13.83 0.16 0.39
N PHE A 92 13.89 1.44 0.74
CA PHE A 92 14.06 2.51 -0.23
C PHE A 92 15.52 2.76 -0.65
N ASN A 93 16.50 2.15 0.03
CA ASN A 93 17.91 2.46 -0.12
C ASN A 93 18.21 3.95 0.16
N CYS A 94 17.71 4.45 1.29
CA CYS A 94 17.91 5.82 1.73
C CYS A 94 18.27 5.84 3.22
N SER A 95 19.56 5.96 3.55
CA SER A 95 20.06 5.92 4.93
C SER A 95 19.74 7.17 5.76
N SER A 96 19.45 8.30 5.10
CA SER A 96 19.06 9.55 5.77
C SER A 96 17.56 9.63 6.07
N LEU A 97 16.77 8.61 5.70
CA LEU A 97 15.34 8.60 5.98
C LEU A 97 15.09 8.61 7.49
N GLU A 98 14.22 9.53 7.94
CA GLU A 98 13.92 9.73 9.36
C GLU A 98 12.75 8.88 9.89
N GLY A 99 12.04 8.19 8.99
CA GLY A 99 10.94 7.31 9.35
C GLY A 99 10.03 7.00 8.15
N MET A 100 8.99 6.21 8.41
CA MET A 100 8.00 5.84 7.39
C MET A 100 6.75 6.73 7.51
N PRO A 101 6.42 7.54 6.48
CA PRO A 101 5.24 8.40 6.53
C PRO A 101 3.92 7.62 6.55
N LEU A 102 2.97 8.12 7.34
CA LEU A 102 1.57 7.70 7.31
C LEU A 102 0.80 8.56 6.30
N ARG A 103 -0.32 8.03 5.81
CA ARG A 103 -1.24 8.77 4.94
C ARG A 103 -1.84 9.95 5.69
N ASP A 104 -1.59 11.15 5.15
CA ASP A 104 -2.31 12.37 5.43
C ASP A 104 -3.21 12.69 4.23
N GLU A 105 -4.54 12.55 4.39
CA GLU A 105 -5.47 13.08 3.39
C GLU A 105 -6.15 14.33 3.90
N TYR A 106 -6.26 15.31 3.00
CA TYR A 106 -6.99 16.54 3.25
C TYR A 106 -8.46 16.30 2.93
N ASP A 107 -9.22 15.77 3.89
CA ASP A 107 -10.68 15.61 3.79
C ASP A 107 -11.45 16.74 4.50
N GLY A 108 -10.76 17.85 4.82
CA GLY A 108 -11.31 18.97 5.60
C GLY A 108 -11.37 18.71 7.11
N VAL A 109 -11.07 17.48 7.56
CA VAL A 109 -11.00 17.09 8.96
C VAL A 109 -9.62 16.50 9.22
N SER A 110 -8.58 17.34 9.34
CA SER A 110 -7.17 17.01 9.58
C SER A 110 -6.90 15.75 10.43
N ARG A 111 -7.01 14.57 9.81
CA ARG A 111 -6.94 13.25 10.47
C ARG A 111 -5.85 12.46 9.80
N LEU A 112 -4.89 12.02 10.60
CA LEU A 112 -3.93 11.01 10.16
C LEU A 112 -4.66 9.68 10.03
N HIS A 113 -4.51 9.05 8.88
CA HIS A 113 -5.10 7.75 8.63
C HIS A 113 -4.16 6.66 9.14
N SER A 114 -4.73 5.56 9.61
CA SER A 114 -4.00 4.37 10.07
C SER A 114 -3.41 3.56 8.92
N HIS A 115 -2.88 4.21 7.89
CA HIS A 115 -2.36 3.61 6.68
C HIS A 115 -0.99 4.20 6.36
N TRP A 116 -0.15 3.43 5.67
CA TRP A 116 1.08 3.97 5.10
C TRP A 116 0.78 5.01 4.02
N ASP A 117 1.73 5.90 3.81
CA ASP A 117 1.68 6.86 2.71
C ASP A 117 1.52 6.15 1.35
N ARG A 118 0.65 6.73 0.53
CA ARG A 118 0.26 6.13 -0.75
C ARG A 118 1.40 6.08 -1.76
N ARG A 119 2.21 7.14 -1.84
CA ARG A 119 3.35 7.20 -2.75
C ARG A 119 4.35 6.10 -2.41
N ARG A 120 4.67 5.96 -1.13
CA ARG A 120 5.73 5.09 -0.63
C ARG A 120 5.32 3.63 -0.49
N ALA A 121 4.02 3.35 -0.31
CA ALA A 121 3.53 2.02 0.06
C ALA A 121 2.28 1.55 -0.71
N LYS A 122 2.13 1.93 -1.99
CA LYS A 122 0.99 1.56 -2.86
C LYS A 122 0.61 0.07 -2.81
N ASN A 123 1.59 -0.84 -2.80
CA ASN A 123 1.35 -2.29 -2.80
C ASN A 123 1.65 -2.93 -1.44
N GLU A 124 1.73 -2.14 -0.38
CA GLU A 124 1.94 -2.62 0.98
C GLU A 124 0.59 -3.02 1.58
N LEU A 125 0.56 -4.05 2.41
CA LEU A 125 -0.65 -4.54 3.08
C LEU A 125 -1.44 -3.40 3.73
N MET A 126 -0.79 -2.48 4.45
CA MET A 126 -1.39 -1.32 5.11
C MET A 126 -1.32 -0.04 4.25
N GLY A 127 -1.09 -0.19 2.95
CA GLY A 127 -1.27 0.88 1.98
C GLY A 127 -2.75 1.28 1.82
N PRO A 128 -3.05 2.46 1.27
CA PRO A 128 -4.41 2.97 1.22
C PRO A 128 -5.23 2.49 0.02
N THR A 129 -4.60 1.80 -0.92
CA THR A 129 -5.20 1.31 -2.16
C THR A 129 -5.61 -0.16 -2.06
N VAL A 130 -6.23 -0.52 -0.92
CA VAL A 130 -6.72 -1.87 -0.62
C VAL A 130 -7.54 -2.41 -1.79
N ALA A 131 -7.25 -3.65 -2.21
CA ALA A 131 -7.89 -4.34 -3.34
C ALA A 131 -7.64 -3.74 -4.74
N THR A 132 -6.79 -2.72 -4.88
CA THR A 132 -6.32 -2.20 -6.17
C THR A 132 -4.81 -2.28 -6.36
N GLY A 133 -4.08 -2.62 -5.28
CA GLY A 133 -2.67 -2.98 -5.27
C GLY A 133 -2.47 -4.45 -4.91
N ALA A 134 -1.19 -4.83 -4.72
CA ALA A 134 -0.84 -6.22 -4.41
C ALA A 134 -0.98 -6.59 -2.92
N ASP A 135 -1.03 -5.57 -2.05
CA ASP A 135 -1.21 -5.67 -0.60
C ASP A 135 -0.23 -6.68 0.07
N PHE A 136 1.05 -6.56 -0.28
CA PHE A 136 2.12 -7.39 0.27
C PHE A 136 2.33 -7.13 1.76
N TYR A 137 2.41 -8.19 2.56
CA TYR A 137 2.73 -8.10 3.98
C TYR A 137 4.25 -7.94 4.15
N THR A 138 4.71 -6.69 4.05
CA THR A 138 6.15 -6.40 3.97
C THR A 138 6.79 -6.27 5.35
N ALA A 139 8.12 -6.19 5.34
CA ALA A 139 8.92 -5.87 6.51
C ALA A 139 8.54 -4.51 7.16
N LEU A 140 7.88 -3.60 6.43
CA LEU A 140 7.45 -2.30 6.97
C LEU A 140 6.35 -2.48 8.02
N THR A 141 5.23 -3.13 7.65
CA THR A 141 4.13 -3.40 8.59
C THR A 141 4.56 -4.34 9.71
N MET A 142 5.36 -5.36 9.39
CA MET A 142 5.90 -6.27 10.40
C MET A 142 6.78 -5.55 11.44
N ALA A 143 7.63 -4.62 11.00
CA ALA A 143 8.44 -3.82 11.89
C ALA A 143 7.60 -2.88 12.76
N ALA A 144 6.55 -2.27 12.21
CA ALA A 144 5.65 -1.43 12.99
C ALA A 144 4.97 -2.24 14.11
N PHE A 145 4.54 -3.47 13.84
CA PHE A 145 3.98 -4.36 14.86
C PHE A 145 4.97 -4.72 15.97
N GLU A 146 6.23 -4.98 15.61
CA GLU A 146 7.27 -5.30 16.59
C GLU A 146 7.70 -4.08 17.40
N ASP A 147 7.81 -2.89 16.80
CA ASP A 147 8.11 -1.64 17.50
C ASP A 147 6.98 -1.21 18.44
N MET A 148 5.72 -1.53 18.12
CA MET A 148 4.61 -1.39 19.08
C MET A 148 4.74 -2.37 20.26
N GLY A 149 5.64 -3.35 20.22
CA GLY A 149 5.93 -4.26 21.33
C GLY A 149 4.81 -5.26 21.64
N PHE A 150 3.87 -5.45 20.72
CA PHE A 150 2.79 -6.42 20.87
C PHE A 150 3.12 -7.80 20.28
N TYR A 151 4.07 -7.83 19.35
CA TYR A 151 4.43 -9.00 18.56
C TYR A 151 5.93 -9.04 18.30
N LYS A 152 6.42 -10.19 17.86
CA LYS A 152 7.78 -10.35 17.33
C LYS A 152 7.68 -10.86 15.90
N ALA A 153 8.24 -10.13 14.95
CA ALA A 153 8.13 -10.46 13.55
C ALA A 153 9.14 -11.54 13.14
N ASN A 154 8.70 -12.46 12.29
CA ASN A 154 9.61 -13.35 11.58
C ASN A 154 9.91 -12.76 10.20
N PHE A 155 10.92 -11.89 10.09
CA PHE A 155 11.26 -11.20 8.85
C PHE A 155 11.66 -12.10 7.68
N SER A 156 11.97 -13.38 7.90
CA SER A 156 12.20 -14.34 6.81
C SER A 156 10.95 -14.61 5.96
N MET A 157 9.76 -14.33 6.52
CA MET A 157 8.46 -14.46 5.86
C MET A 157 7.97 -13.16 5.22
N ALA A 158 8.74 -12.07 5.32
CA ALA A 158 8.34 -10.78 4.79
C ALA A 158 8.22 -10.82 3.27
N GLU A 159 7.08 -10.38 2.74
CA GLU A 159 6.87 -10.36 1.30
C GLU A 159 7.65 -9.20 0.66
N PRO A 160 8.37 -9.44 -0.46
CA PRO A 160 9.11 -8.41 -1.13
C PRO A 160 8.17 -7.52 -1.94
N MET A 161 8.13 -6.23 -1.61
CA MET A 161 7.44 -5.23 -2.42
C MET A 161 8.39 -4.61 -3.44
N ARG A 162 8.00 -4.58 -4.72
CA ARG A 162 8.80 -3.91 -5.77
C ARG A 162 8.65 -2.39 -5.74
N CYS A 163 7.46 -1.90 -5.40
CA CYS A 163 7.18 -0.49 -5.28
C CYS A 163 8.11 0.16 -4.25
N GLY A 164 8.85 1.19 -4.67
CA GLY A 164 9.78 1.93 -3.82
C GLY A 164 11.11 1.22 -3.54
N LYS A 165 11.28 -0.06 -3.91
CA LYS A 165 12.51 -0.80 -3.61
C LYS A 165 13.70 -0.15 -4.32
N ASN A 166 14.70 0.26 -3.53
CA ASN A 166 15.90 0.96 -4.01
C ASN A 166 15.63 2.26 -4.78
N ALA A 167 14.49 2.91 -4.58
CA ALA A 167 14.12 4.13 -5.30
C ALA A 167 14.94 5.37 -4.89
N GLY A 168 15.69 5.30 -3.78
CA GLY A 168 16.57 6.36 -3.29
C GLY A 168 15.84 7.47 -2.53
N CYS A 169 16.61 8.37 -1.94
CA CYS A 169 16.07 9.44 -1.10
C CYS A 169 15.23 10.47 -1.87
N GLU A 170 15.52 10.69 -3.16
CA GLU A 170 14.71 11.57 -4.03
C GLU A 170 13.25 11.10 -4.10
N PHE A 171 13.03 9.78 -4.13
CA PHE A 171 11.68 9.24 -4.15
C PHE A 171 10.94 9.44 -2.81
N VAL A 172 11.63 9.17 -1.69
CA VAL A 172 11.02 9.09 -0.35
C VAL A 172 10.91 10.44 0.34
N ASN A 173 11.71 11.44 -0.03
CA ASN A 173 11.62 12.76 0.59
C ASN A 173 10.49 13.60 -0.03
N GLU A 174 10.10 13.30 -1.26
CA GLU A 174 9.04 14.04 -1.97
C GLU A 174 7.65 13.72 -1.41
N LYS A 175 6.92 14.77 -1.03
CA LYS A 175 5.58 14.64 -0.45
C LYS A 175 4.48 14.50 -1.50
N GLN A 176 4.72 15.00 -2.70
CA GLN A 176 3.74 15.07 -3.78
C GLN A 176 4.31 14.40 -5.02
N CYS A 177 3.41 13.97 -5.91
CA CYS A 177 3.84 13.54 -7.23
C CYS A 177 4.20 14.75 -8.09
N GLY A 178 5.34 14.67 -8.78
CA GLY A 178 5.72 15.62 -9.82
C GLY A 178 5.32 15.12 -11.21
N PRO A 179 5.18 16.03 -12.21
CA PRO A 179 4.88 15.65 -13.58
C PRO A 179 5.92 14.67 -14.17
N ASP A 180 7.17 14.73 -13.72
CA ASP A 180 8.29 13.91 -14.23
C ASP A 180 8.49 12.58 -13.46
N ASP A 181 7.65 12.28 -12.47
CA ASP A 181 7.81 11.06 -11.67
C ASP A 181 7.70 9.77 -12.51
N HIS A 182 6.89 9.79 -13.57
CA HIS A 182 6.78 8.66 -14.50
C HIS A 182 8.10 8.39 -15.24
N THR A 183 8.93 9.41 -15.45
CA THR A 183 10.24 9.31 -16.11
C THR A 183 11.32 8.86 -15.12
N LYS A 184 11.28 9.41 -13.90
CA LYS A 184 12.24 9.08 -12.84
C LYS A 184 12.01 7.70 -12.22
N PHE A 185 10.74 7.31 -12.11
CA PHE A 185 10.29 6.11 -11.42
C PHE A 185 9.25 5.32 -12.26
N PRO A 186 9.62 4.88 -13.49
CA PRO A 186 8.70 4.26 -14.45
C PRO A 186 8.12 2.92 -13.99
N ALA A 187 8.76 2.25 -13.02
CA ALA A 187 8.24 1.02 -12.43
C ALA A 187 7.04 1.25 -11.47
N MET A 188 6.76 2.50 -11.10
CA MET A 188 5.74 2.86 -10.11
C MET A 188 4.66 3.76 -10.69
N PHE A 189 5.07 4.78 -11.44
CA PHE A 189 4.17 5.77 -12.02
C PHE A 189 4.09 5.63 -13.53
N CYS A 190 2.99 6.13 -14.07
CA CYS A 190 2.72 6.11 -15.50
C CYS A 190 2.32 7.51 -15.98
N GLN A 191 2.55 7.76 -17.26
CA GLN A 191 2.13 9.00 -17.89
C GLN A 191 0.63 8.97 -18.16
N LYS A 192 -0.06 10.10 -17.94
CA LYS A 192 -1.46 10.24 -18.33
C LYS A 192 -1.56 10.15 -19.85
N ASN A 193 -2.21 9.11 -20.36
CA ASN A 193 -2.49 8.98 -21.77
C ASN A 193 -4.01 9.09 -22.01
N TYR A 194 -4.42 10.15 -22.70
CA TYR A 194 -5.83 10.43 -23.00
C TYR A 194 -6.41 9.53 -24.09
N SER A 195 -5.58 8.78 -24.84
CA SER A 195 -6.05 7.89 -25.90
C SER A 195 -6.66 6.58 -25.38
N GLY A 196 -6.52 6.26 -24.08
CA GLY A 196 -7.22 5.14 -23.41
C GLY A 196 -6.81 3.72 -23.84
N THR A 197 -5.93 3.59 -24.83
CA THR A 197 -5.56 2.30 -25.45
C THR A 197 -4.32 1.65 -24.83
N MET A 198 -3.51 2.41 -24.08
CA MET A 198 -2.25 1.90 -23.54
C MET A 198 -2.48 1.12 -22.25
N SER A 199 -2.14 -0.16 -22.28
CA SER A 199 -2.17 -1.04 -21.12
C SER A 199 -0.77 -1.20 -20.54
N TYR A 200 -0.69 -1.28 -19.22
CA TYR A 200 0.58 -1.40 -18.50
C TYR A 200 0.53 -2.61 -17.58
N CYS A 201 1.67 -3.24 -17.32
CA CYS A 201 1.74 -4.20 -16.24
C CYS A 201 1.66 -3.50 -14.89
N THR A 202 0.85 -4.03 -13.99
CA THR A 202 0.85 -3.58 -12.61
C THR A 202 2.25 -3.72 -12.01
N SER A 203 2.58 -2.91 -11.02
CA SER A 203 3.91 -2.86 -10.39
C SER A 203 4.37 -4.19 -9.75
N ASP A 204 3.42 -5.07 -9.42
CA ASP A 204 3.64 -6.46 -8.97
C ASP A 204 3.67 -7.48 -10.11
N ARG A 205 3.38 -7.04 -11.34
CA ARG A 205 3.35 -7.80 -12.60
C ARG A 205 2.39 -8.99 -12.60
N VAL A 206 1.31 -8.93 -11.82
CA VAL A 206 0.32 -10.03 -11.78
C VAL A 206 -0.91 -9.73 -12.62
N ALA A 207 -1.03 -8.51 -13.14
CA ALA A 207 -2.16 -8.09 -13.94
C ALA A 207 -1.79 -7.04 -14.98
N LEU A 208 -2.57 -7.00 -16.04
CA LEU A 208 -2.68 -5.86 -16.94
C LEU A 208 -3.55 -4.77 -16.30
N GLY A 209 -3.18 -3.53 -16.50
CA GLY A 209 -3.79 -2.38 -15.87
C GLY A 209 -3.78 -1.14 -16.74
N GLN A 210 -4.45 -0.10 -16.25
CA GLN A 210 -4.51 1.21 -16.88
C GLN A 210 -3.91 2.27 -15.97
N CYS A 211 -3.33 3.29 -16.60
CA CYS A 211 -2.87 4.46 -15.89
C CYS A 211 -4.07 5.28 -15.43
N SER A 212 -4.26 5.40 -14.11
CA SER A 212 -5.38 6.17 -13.55
C SER A 212 -4.98 6.90 -12.29
N SER A 213 -5.56 8.09 -12.12
CA SER A 213 -5.54 8.79 -10.85
C SER A 213 -6.79 8.44 -10.04
N SER A 214 -6.69 8.56 -8.73
CA SER A 214 -7.89 8.73 -7.90
C SER A 214 -8.37 10.17 -8.02
N TRP A 215 -9.67 10.36 -7.86
CA TRP A 215 -10.31 11.68 -7.81
C TRP A 215 -9.56 12.62 -6.85
N ASN A 216 -9.22 13.81 -7.34
CA ASN A 216 -8.47 14.90 -6.68
C ASN A 216 -6.94 14.73 -6.49
N ASP A 217 -6.32 13.67 -6.99
CA ASP A 217 -4.87 13.46 -6.87
C ASP A 217 -4.13 13.55 -8.20
N GLU A 218 -2.92 14.15 -8.19
CA GLU A 218 -1.95 14.08 -9.29
C GLU A 218 -1.24 12.72 -9.40
N TYR A 219 -1.50 11.79 -8.47
CA TYR A 219 -0.89 10.46 -8.45
C TYR A 219 -1.42 9.54 -9.56
N LEU A 220 -0.65 9.39 -10.63
CA LEU A 220 -0.93 8.44 -11.70
C LEU A 220 -0.23 7.11 -11.43
N PHE A 221 -1.01 6.15 -10.93
CA PHE A 221 -0.56 4.79 -10.73
C PHE A 221 -1.17 3.86 -11.77
N ILE A 222 -0.43 2.80 -12.09
CA ILE A 222 -0.98 1.68 -12.85
C ILE A 222 -1.92 0.91 -11.93
N ARG A 223 -3.22 0.92 -12.21
CA ARG A 223 -4.24 0.15 -11.50
C ARG A 223 -4.61 -1.09 -12.30
N SER A 224 -4.77 -2.22 -11.61
CA SER A 224 -5.25 -3.45 -12.23
C SER A 224 -6.62 -3.23 -12.88
N SER A 225 -6.79 -3.75 -14.09
CA SER A 225 -8.11 -3.82 -14.75
C SER A 225 -8.94 -4.96 -14.11
N PRO A 226 -10.27 -4.83 -13.99
CA PRO A 226 -11.12 -5.89 -13.42
C PRO A 226 -10.92 -7.28 -14.06
N PHE A 227 -10.61 -7.33 -15.36
CA PHE A 227 -10.32 -8.56 -16.10
C PHE A 227 -8.85 -8.63 -16.54
N GLY A 228 -7.97 -7.91 -15.85
CA GLY A 228 -6.55 -7.82 -16.17
C GLY A 228 -5.69 -8.91 -15.54
N SER A 229 -6.23 -9.74 -14.64
CA SER A 229 -5.43 -10.73 -13.90
C SER A 229 -4.77 -11.73 -14.85
N CYS A 230 -3.44 -11.84 -14.76
CA CYS A 230 -2.67 -12.85 -15.48
C CYS A 230 -2.77 -14.24 -14.82
N ARG A 231 -3.23 -14.29 -13.56
CA ARG A 231 -3.25 -15.50 -12.73
C ARG A 231 -4.60 -16.19 -12.64
N ASN A 232 -5.56 -15.74 -13.44
CA ASN A 232 -6.87 -16.37 -13.57
C ASN A 232 -6.90 -17.18 -14.86
N GLU A 233 -6.85 -18.51 -14.76
CA GLU A 233 -6.88 -19.43 -15.91
C GLU A 233 -8.17 -19.31 -16.73
N GLU A 234 -9.26 -18.90 -16.11
CA GLU A 234 -10.57 -18.71 -16.76
C GLU A 234 -10.70 -17.35 -17.44
N ASN A 235 -9.68 -16.49 -17.38
CA ASN A 235 -9.74 -15.14 -17.93
C ASN A 235 -9.63 -15.15 -19.47
N THR A 236 -10.76 -14.89 -20.13
CA THR A 236 -10.84 -14.81 -21.59
C THR A 236 -10.56 -13.42 -22.16
N ALA A 237 -10.34 -12.40 -21.32
CA ALA A 237 -10.15 -11.02 -21.77
C ALA A 237 -8.73 -10.72 -22.28
N LEU A 238 -7.75 -11.57 -21.94
CA LEU A 238 -6.34 -11.38 -22.31
C LEU A 238 -5.95 -12.27 -23.50
N HIS A 239 -6.52 -11.97 -24.68
CA HIS A 239 -6.25 -12.74 -25.89
C HIS A 239 -4.74 -12.85 -26.20
N GLY A 240 -4.28 -14.06 -26.53
CA GLY A 240 -2.88 -14.35 -26.83
C GLY A 240 -1.97 -14.51 -25.61
N SER A 241 -2.49 -14.33 -24.39
CA SER A 241 -1.74 -14.55 -23.15
C SER A 241 -1.78 -16.01 -22.71
N ARG A 242 -0.71 -16.47 -22.06
CA ARG A 242 -0.70 -17.73 -21.29
C ARG A 242 -1.01 -17.39 -19.84
N LEU A 243 -2.02 -18.05 -19.29
CA LEU A 243 -2.56 -17.76 -17.98
C LEU A 243 -2.55 -19.03 -17.14
N ASP A 244 -1.91 -18.95 -15.99
CA ASP A 244 -1.86 -19.95 -14.93
C ASP A 244 -1.58 -19.25 -13.60
N ALA A 245 -1.67 -19.97 -12.48
CA ALA A 245 -1.39 -19.40 -11.15
C ALA A 245 0.02 -18.76 -11.03
N GLY A 246 0.97 -19.16 -11.88
CA GLY A 246 2.35 -18.69 -11.92
C GLY A 246 2.62 -17.57 -12.92
N SER A 247 1.62 -17.10 -13.66
CA SER A 247 1.79 -16.19 -14.79
C SER A 247 2.09 -14.76 -14.38
N TRP A 248 2.84 -14.06 -15.26
CA TRP A 248 3.34 -12.71 -15.06
C TRP A 248 3.02 -11.83 -16.27
N CYS A 249 2.72 -10.57 -16.00
CA CYS A 249 2.62 -9.52 -16.99
C CYS A 249 4.02 -9.03 -17.39
N LEU A 250 4.29 -9.09 -18.69
CA LEU A 250 5.54 -8.64 -19.30
C LEU A 250 5.30 -7.36 -20.08
N ASP A 251 6.19 -6.38 -19.89
CA ASP A 251 6.16 -5.17 -20.71
C ASP A 251 6.67 -5.52 -22.10
N GLY A 252 6.01 -5.02 -23.14
CA GLY A 252 6.38 -5.25 -24.52
C GLY A 252 6.10 -4.00 -25.35
N GLU A 253 6.86 -3.83 -26.44
CA GLU A 253 6.55 -2.83 -27.45
C GLU A 253 5.44 -3.35 -28.37
N LEU A 254 4.57 -2.46 -28.84
CA LEU A 254 3.55 -2.80 -29.83
C LEU A 254 4.24 -3.38 -31.08
N LEU A 255 3.80 -4.56 -31.51
CA LEU A 255 4.20 -5.14 -32.78
C LEU A 255 3.85 -4.14 -33.88
N LYS A 256 4.88 -3.58 -34.51
CA LYS A 256 4.73 -2.89 -35.80
C LYS A 256 4.50 -3.99 -36.83
N VAL A 257 3.24 -4.23 -37.18
CA VAL A 257 2.92 -5.09 -38.32
C VAL A 257 3.22 -4.27 -39.56
N ASP A 258 4.30 -4.60 -40.24
CA ASP A 258 4.55 -4.08 -41.58
C ASP A 258 3.45 -4.62 -42.49
N VAL A 259 2.49 -3.76 -42.82
CA VAL A 259 1.49 -4.09 -43.83
C VAL A 259 2.19 -3.93 -45.18
N GLU A 260 2.58 -5.04 -45.80
CA GLU A 260 2.97 -5.04 -47.20
C GLU A 260 1.79 -4.52 -48.03
N THR A 261 1.94 -3.31 -48.58
CA THR A 261 1.02 -2.69 -49.56
C THR A 261 1.25 -3.21 -50.96
#